data_AF-A0A2W2CC19-F1
#
_entry.id   AF-A0A2W2CC19-F1
#
_cell.length_a   1.000
_cell.length_b   1.000
_cell.length_c   1.000
_cell.angle_alpha   90.00
_cell.angle_beta   90.00
_cell.angle_gamma   90.00
#
_symmetry.space_group_name_H-M   'P 1'
#
loop_
_entity.id
_entity.type
_entity.pdbx_description
1 polymer ?
#
loop_
_entity_poly.entity_id
_entity_poly.type
_entity_poly.pdbx_seq_one_letter_code
_entity_poly.pdbx_strand_id
1 'polypeptide(L)'
;MSNPGLDFAWHGGLSESTRSEIKEVANLAIRRDLPRRRLLPTLGSGPADGALACSAETYDKTVRVVEIGGERSRELCGGTHVAHSAQIRSLALTGDSSVGAGQRRIEAITGIEAFRYLARERDLVGQLAAQLKARPEELPDRVATLLSRMKPLTDDAQRAHAFLLLTELALTIAALAAVD
;
A
#
# COMPACT_ATOMS: atom_id res chain seq x y z
N MET A 1 -5.50 -11.16 -10.62
CA MET A 1 -6.00 -11.64 -9.31
C MET A 1 -6.14 -10.43 -8.42
N SER A 2 -7.31 -10.16 -7.87
CA SER A 2 -7.49 -9.14 -6.84
C SER A 2 -6.67 -9.53 -5.61
N ASN A 3 -5.97 -8.57 -4.99
CA ASN A 3 -5.29 -8.85 -3.73
C ASN A 3 -6.35 -9.12 -2.65
N PRO A 4 -6.14 -10.12 -1.78
CA PRO A 4 -7.03 -10.35 -0.65
C PRO A 4 -6.98 -9.13 0.28
N GLY A 5 -8.16 -8.68 0.73
CA GLY A 5 -8.30 -7.50 1.58
C GLY A 5 -9.24 -7.75 2.76
N LEU A 6 -8.98 -7.03 3.85
CA LEU A 6 -9.79 -7.02 5.06
C LEU A 6 -10.50 -5.68 5.18
N ASP A 7 -11.83 -5.72 5.30
CA ASP A 7 -12.66 -4.55 5.55
C ASP A 7 -12.89 -4.35 7.04
N PHE A 8 -12.75 -3.12 7.52
CA PHE A 8 -12.92 -2.76 8.93
C PHE A 8 -13.49 -1.35 9.08
N ALA A 9 -14.16 -1.11 10.21
CA ALA A 9 -14.69 0.19 10.56
C ALA A 9 -13.55 1.14 10.92
N TRP A 10 -13.42 2.25 10.17
CA TRP A 10 -12.43 3.28 10.40
C TRP A 10 -12.84 4.60 9.74
N HIS A 11 -12.66 5.71 10.44
CA HIS A 11 -12.97 7.04 9.93
C HIS A 11 -11.72 7.73 9.40
N GLY A 12 -11.77 8.22 8.15
CA GLY A 12 -10.66 8.96 7.53
C GLY A 12 -9.52 8.07 7.03
N GLY A 13 -8.49 8.70 6.44
CA GLY A 13 -7.26 8.06 5.94
C GLY A 13 -6.46 7.34 7.03
N LEU A 14 -5.82 6.21 6.71
CA LEU A 14 -4.78 5.68 7.60
C LEU A 14 -3.55 6.58 7.50
N SER A 15 -3.01 7.02 8.64
CA SER A 15 -1.72 7.69 8.67
C SER A 15 -0.60 6.70 8.34
N GLU A 16 0.58 7.23 7.98
CA GLU A 16 1.75 6.39 7.75
C GLU A 16 2.18 5.64 9.02
N SER A 17 2.08 6.29 10.18
CA SER A 17 2.38 5.65 11.47
C SER A 17 1.43 4.49 11.77
N THR A 18 0.13 4.65 11.54
CA THR A 18 -0.85 3.58 11.74
C THR A 18 -0.62 2.44 10.75
N ARG A 19 -0.32 2.72 9.48
CA ARG A 19 0.05 1.67 8.52
C ARG A 19 1.32 0.94 8.95
N SER A 20 2.30 1.64 9.51
CA SER A 20 3.51 1.02 10.07
C SER A 20 3.20 0.13 11.27
N GLU A 21 2.35 0.59 12.18
CA GLU A 21 1.94 -0.18 13.35
C GLU A 21 1.20 -1.47 12.95
N ILE A 22 0.30 -1.39 11.98
CA ILE A 22 -0.42 -2.58 11.47
C ILE A 22 0.57 -3.61 10.90
N LYS A 23 1.54 -3.16 10.10
CA LYS A 23 2.62 -4.05 9.57
C LYS A 23 3.37 -4.74 10.70
N GLU A 24 3.76 -3.99 11.71
CA GLU A 24 4.55 -4.47 12.84
C GLU A 24 3.76 -5.47 13.69
N VAL A 25 2.54 -5.10 14.12
CA VAL A 25 1.67 -5.95 14.94
C VAL A 25 1.35 -7.26 14.22
N ALA A 26 1.04 -7.20 12.92
CA ALA A 26 0.74 -8.39 12.13
C ALA A 26 1.96 -9.33 12.01
N ASN A 27 3.13 -8.79 11.65
CA ASN A 27 4.35 -9.61 11.52
C ASN A 27 4.84 -10.13 12.88
N LEU A 28 4.67 -9.38 13.98
CA LEU A 28 4.94 -9.87 15.34
C LEU A 28 4.02 -11.03 15.73
N ALA A 29 2.73 -10.96 15.42
CA ALA A 29 1.80 -12.05 15.67
C ALA A 29 2.16 -13.31 14.87
N ILE A 30 2.62 -13.15 13.63
CA ILE A 30 3.16 -14.25 12.82
C ILE A 30 4.42 -14.84 13.46
N ARG A 31 5.35 -13.98 13.88
CA ARG A 31 6.63 -14.39 14.47
C ARG A 31 6.49 -15.10 15.81
N ARG A 32 5.39 -14.86 16.54
CA ARG A 32 5.08 -15.51 17.83
C ARG A 32 4.61 -16.96 17.73
N ASP A 33 4.42 -17.49 16.51
CA ASP A 33 4.04 -18.89 16.27
C ASP A 33 2.78 -19.35 17.02
N LEU A 34 1.75 -18.50 16.99
CA LEU A 34 0.52 -18.67 17.74
C LEU A 34 -0.27 -19.87 17.21
N PRO A 35 -0.68 -20.83 18.07
CA PRO A 35 -1.42 -22.00 17.63
C PRO A 35 -2.85 -21.64 17.24
N ARG A 36 -3.37 -22.34 16.23
CA ARG A 36 -4.76 -22.24 15.78
C ARG A 36 -5.66 -23.20 16.57
N ARG A 37 -6.60 -22.66 17.31
CA ARG A 37 -7.67 -23.40 17.98
C ARG A 37 -8.97 -23.34 17.15
N ARG A 38 -9.69 -24.46 17.11
CA ARG A 38 -10.99 -24.59 16.45
C ARG A 38 -12.04 -24.93 17.49
N LEU A 39 -13.16 -24.22 17.46
CA LEU A 39 -14.28 -24.43 18.37
C LEU A 39 -15.55 -24.58 17.54
N LEU A 40 -16.48 -25.40 18.01
CA LEU A 40 -17.80 -25.61 17.41
C LEU A 40 -18.91 -25.21 18.39
N PRO A 41 -18.97 -23.92 18.80
CA PRO A 41 -20.03 -23.44 19.68
C PRO A 41 -21.38 -23.33 18.97
N THR A 42 -22.44 -23.24 19.76
CA THR A 42 -23.73 -22.75 19.29
C THR A 42 -23.66 -21.24 19.07
N LEU A 43 -24.33 -20.72 18.04
CA LEU A 43 -24.46 -19.28 17.80
C LEU A 43 -25.12 -18.59 19.02
N GLY A 44 -24.56 -17.46 19.46
CA GLY A 44 -25.00 -16.76 20.68
C GLY A 44 -24.45 -17.34 22.00
N SER A 45 -23.34 -18.09 21.93
CA SER A 45 -22.62 -18.54 23.12
C SER A 45 -21.23 -17.90 23.18
N GLY A 46 -20.65 -17.79 24.38
CA GLY A 46 -19.45 -16.99 24.65
C GLY A 46 -18.32 -17.04 23.60
N PRO A 47 -17.89 -18.22 23.09
CA PRO A 47 -16.84 -18.28 22.06
C PRO A 47 -17.26 -17.78 20.68
N ALA A 48 -18.55 -17.80 20.35
CA ALA A 48 -19.11 -17.17 19.15
C ALA A 48 -19.38 -15.68 19.38
N ASP A 49 -19.68 -15.29 20.62
CA ASP A 49 -19.89 -13.90 21.01
C ASP A 49 -18.57 -13.13 20.95
N GLY A 50 -18.52 -12.09 20.12
CA GLY A 50 -17.31 -11.28 19.91
C GLY A 50 -16.33 -11.86 18.87
N ALA A 51 -16.65 -12.99 18.23
CA ALA A 51 -15.95 -13.40 17.02
C ALA A 51 -16.33 -12.49 15.85
N LEU A 52 -15.35 -12.08 15.04
CA LEU A 52 -15.62 -11.35 13.81
C LEU A 52 -16.33 -12.28 12.82
N ALA A 53 -17.50 -11.88 12.36
CA ALA A 53 -18.22 -12.62 11.32
C ALA A 53 -17.61 -12.30 9.95
N CYS A 54 -17.24 -13.32 9.18
CA CYS A 54 -16.91 -13.11 7.78
C CYS A 54 -18.15 -12.55 7.06
N SER A 55 -17.94 -11.43 6.38
CA SER A 55 -18.96 -10.70 5.62
C SER A 55 -19.64 -11.63 4.60
N ALA A 56 -20.98 -11.67 4.63
CA ALA A 56 -21.89 -12.29 3.65
C ALA A 56 -22.33 -13.76 3.82
N GLU A 57 -22.08 -14.42 4.95
CA GLU A 57 -22.57 -15.80 5.16
C GLU A 57 -23.73 -15.87 6.18
N THR A 58 -24.75 -16.68 5.86
CA THR A 58 -25.80 -17.08 6.82
C THR A 58 -25.27 -18.27 7.63
N TYR A 59 -25.32 -18.16 8.95
CA TYR A 59 -24.75 -19.17 9.86
C TYR A 59 -25.83 -20.12 10.42
N ASP A 60 -25.50 -21.40 10.51
CA ASP A 60 -26.31 -22.40 11.20
C ASP A 60 -26.27 -22.23 12.73
N LYS A 61 -27.07 -23.04 13.45
CA LYS A 61 -27.06 -23.05 14.93
C LYS A 61 -25.69 -23.39 15.50
N THR A 62 -24.93 -24.29 14.86
CA THR A 62 -23.55 -24.61 15.26
C THR A 62 -22.61 -23.96 14.27
N VAL A 63 -21.68 -23.15 14.77
CA VAL A 63 -20.74 -22.40 13.92
C VAL A 63 -19.30 -22.80 14.19
N ARG A 64 -18.44 -22.63 13.21
CA ARG A 64 -17.00 -22.83 13.38
C ARG A 64 -16.33 -21.51 13.74
N VAL A 65 -15.85 -21.43 14.98
CA VAL A 65 -14.97 -20.36 15.43
C VAL A 65 -13.53 -20.81 15.25
N VAL A 66 -12.72 -19.96 14.63
CA VAL A 66 -11.27 -20.11 14.58
C VAL A 66 -10.62 -19.03 15.45
N GLU A 67 -9.71 -19.46 16.31
CA GLU A 67 -8.96 -18.62 17.24
C GLU A 67 -7.46 -18.75 16.96
N ILE A 68 -6.75 -17.64 16.81
CA ILE A 68 -5.29 -17.61 16.61
C ILE A 68 -4.69 -16.61 17.61
N GLY A 69 -4.05 -17.09 18.67
CA GLY A 69 -3.48 -16.19 19.68
C GLY A 69 -4.50 -15.65 20.70
N GLY A 70 -5.53 -16.43 20.99
CA GLY A 70 -6.52 -16.13 22.01
C GLY A 70 -7.61 -15.18 21.54
N GLU A 71 -8.31 -14.57 22.51
CA GLU A 71 -9.60 -13.92 22.30
C GLU A 71 -9.58 -12.75 21.32
N ARG A 72 -8.43 -12.09 21.18
CA ARG A 72 -8.23 -10.90 20.33
C ARG A 72 -8.31 -11.22 18.82
N SER A 73 -8.11 -12.46 18.42
CA SER A 73 -8.18 -12.89 17.02
C SER A 73 -9.04 -14.14 16.93
N ARG A 74 -10.35 -13.89 16.91
CA ARG A 74 -11.40 -14.89 16.73
C ARG A 74 -12.29 -14.50 15.56
N GLU A 75 -12.53 -15.45 14.67
CA GLU A 75 -13.41 -15.28 13.52
C GLU A 75 -14.31 -16.48 13.30
N LEU A 76 -15.50 -16.23 12.73
CA LEU A 76 -16.37 -17.26 12.21
C LEU A 76 -15.93 -17.59 10.78
N CYS A 77 -15.24 -18.71 10.60
CA CYS A 77 -14.69 -19.07 9.30
C CYS A 77 -14.76 -20.57 9.01
N GLY A 78 -15.39 -20.91 7.88
CA GLY A 78 -15.44 -22.27 7.32
C GLY A 78 -14.19 -22.69 6.55
N GLY A 79 -13.31 -21.75 6.19
CA GLY A 79 -12.16 -21.98 5.31
C GLY A 79 -10.99 -22.79 5.91
N THR A 80 -10.02 -23.12 5.07
CA THR A 80 -8.78 -23.81 5.47
C THR A 80 -7.82 -22.83 6.14
N HIS A 81 -7.20 -23.25 7.24
CA HIS A 81 -6.26 -22.42 8.00
C HIS A 81 -5.00 -23.20 8.34
N VAL A 82 -3.90 -22.47 8.45
CA VAL A 82 -2.64 -22.96 9.02
C VAL A 82 -2.84 -23.51 10.44
N ALA A 83 -1.91 -24.35 10.89
CA ALA A 83 -1.90 -24.84 12.27
C ALA A 83 -1.29 -23.82 13.23
N HIS A 84 -0.30 -23.05 12.78
CA HIS A 84 0.33 -21.99 13.55
C HIS A 84 0.58 -20.74 12.70
N SER A 85 0.59 -19.57 13.35
CA SER A 85 0.76 -18.28 12.66
C SER A 85 2.10 -18.18 11.91
N ALA A 86 3.19 -18.81 12.39
CA ALA A 86 4.49 -18.73 11.72
C ALA A 86 4.50 -19.37 10.33
N GLN A 87 3.55 -20.26 10.02
CA GLN A 87 3.40 -20.85 8.70
C GLN A 87 2.98 -19.81 7.63
N ILE A 88 2.44 -18.67 8.05
CA ILE A 88 2.13 -17.51 7.18
C ILE A 88 3.43 -16.84 6.69
N ARG A 89 4.51 -16.92 7.49
CA ARG A 89 5.85 -16.35 7.25
C ARG A 89 5.90 -14.83 7.28
N SER A 90 5.83 -14.16 6.13
CA SER A 90 5.87 -12.70 6.04
C SER A 90 4.52 -12.19 5.57
N LEU A 91 4.20 -10.97 5.98
CA LEU A 91 3.05 -10.22 5.50
C LEU A 91 3.51 -8.84 5.00
N ALA A 92 3.11 -8.50 3.78
CA ALA A 92 3.34 -7.18 3.19
C ALA A 92 1.99 -6.53 2.91
N LEU A 93 1.80 -5.31 3.41
CA LEU A 93 0.65 -4.48 3.03
C LEU A 93 0.90 -3.92 1.64
N THR A 94 -0.08 -4.03 0.76
CA THR A 94 -0.01 -3.56 -0.64
C THR A 94 -0.91 -2.37 -0.92
N GLY A 95 -1.89 -2.12 -0.06
CA GLY A 95 -2.81 -1.00 -0.25
C GLY A 95 -3.72 -0.75 0.95
N ASP A 96 -4.24 0.47 1.01
CA ASP A 96 -5.39 0.83 1.83
C ASP A 96 -6.33 1.70 1.02
N SER A 97 -7.63 1.45 1.14
CA SER A 97 -8.64 2.17 0.36
C SER A 97 -9.94 2.37 1.15
N SER A 98 -10.74 3.34 0.74
CA SER A 98 -12.08 3.56 1.28
C SER A 98 -13.07 2.64 0.59
N VAL A 99 -13.94 1.98 1.36
CA VAL A 99 -15.00 1.08 0.83
C VAL A 99 -16.39 1.72 0.94
N GLY A 100 -16.50 2.86 1.62
CA GLY A 100 -17.76 3.54 1.86
C GLY A 100 -17.71 4.36 3.15
N ALA A 101 -18.85 4.90 3.59
CA ALA A 101 -18.92 5.72 4.79
C ALA A 101 -18.49 4.92 6.03
N GLY A 102 -17.37 5.33 6.64
CA GLY A 102 -16.83 4.73 7.88
C GLY A 102 -16.18 3.36 7.71
N GLN A 103 -15.92 2.90 6.48
CA GLN A 103 -15.27 1.61 6.22
C GLN A 103 -14.00 1.77 5.38
N ARG A 104 -12.97 1.00 5.74
CA ARG A 104 -11.71 0.91 4.98
C ARG A 104 -11.37 -0.54 4.69
N ARG A 105 -10.63 -0.72 3.59
CA ARG A 105 -9.98 -1.97 3.22
C ARG A 105 -8.49 -1.84 3.39
N ILE A 106 -7.87 -2.84 3.99
CA ILE A 106 -6.43 -3.06 3.88
C ILE A 106 -6.21 -4.28 3.00
N GLU A 107 -5.31 -4.15 2.03
CA GLU A 107 -4.88 -5.24 1.16
C GLU A 107 -3.50 -5.71 1.58
N ALA A 108 -3.35 -7.03 1.67
CA ALA A 108 -2.11 -7.64 2.09
C ALA A 108 -1.85 -8.94 1.34
N ILE A 109 -0.58 -9.25 1.16
CA ILE A 109 -0.12 -10.53 0.65
C ILE A 109 0.77 -11.19 1.70
N THR A 110 0.84 -12.52 1.68
CA THR A 110 1.57 -13.31 2.67
C THR A 110 2.51 -14.32 2.04
N GLY A 111 3.35 -14.95 2.86
CA GLY A 111 4.20 -16.05 2.45
C GLY A 111 5.25 -15.67 1.40
N ILE A 112 5.47 -16.56 0.44
CA ILE A 112 6.48 -16.35 -0.60
C ILE A 112 6.13 -15.16 -1.52
N GLU A 113 4.85 -14.87 -1.71
CA GLU A 113 4.43 -13.73 -2.53
C GLU A 113 4.75 -12.40 -1.84
N ALA A 114 4.57 -12.32 -0.51
CA ALA A 114 5.02 -11.16 0.26
C ALA A 114 6.52 -10.94 0.16
N PHE A 115 7.31 -12.01 0.27
CA PHE A 115 8.75 -11.92 0.06
C PHE A 115 9.11 -11.43 -1.36
N ARG A 116 8.49 -12.01 -2.39
CA ARG A 116 8.73 -11.61 -3.79
C ARG A 116 8.35 -10.16 -4.05
N TYR A 117 7.27 -9.69 -3.46
CA TYR A 117 6.86 -8.29 -3.53
C TYR A 117 7.90 -7.37 -2.89
N LEU A 118 8.29 -7.63 -1.64
CA LEU A 118 9.30 -6.81 -0.94
C LEU A 118 10.67 -6.84 -1.65
N ALA A 119 11.05 -7.97 -2.23
CA ALA A 119 12.27 -8.09 -3.02
C ALA A 119 12.21 -7.20 -4.28
N ARG A 120 11.07 -7.19 -5.00
CA ARG A 120 10.88 -6.30 -6.16
C ARG A 120 10.95 -4.83 -5.76
N GLU A 121 10.31 -4.44 -4.66
CA GLU A 121 10.37 -3.06 -4.15
C GLU A 121 11.81 -2.64 -3.81
N ARG A 122 12.56 -3.52 -3.13
CA ARG A 122 13.99 -3.30 -2.83
C ARG A 122 14.82 -3.15 -4.09
N ASP A 123 14.61 -4.01 -5.08
CA ASP A 123 15.38 -3.99 -6.33
C ASP A 123 15.05 -2.73 -7.15
N LEU A 124 13.79 -2.28 -7.15
CA LEU A 124 13.39 -1.00 -7.76
C LEU A 124 14.11 0.18 -7.10
N VAL A 125 14.13 0.24 -5.76
CA VAL A 125 14.87 1.26 -5.01
C VAL A 125 16.36 1.22 -5.36
N GLY A 126 16.95 0.03 -5.47
CA GLY A 126 18.34 -0.15 -5.88
C GLY A 126 18.63 0.36 -7.30
N GLN A 127 17.73 0.11 -8.25
CA GLN A 127 17.86 0.63 -9.62
C GLN A 127 17.80 2.16 -9.66
N LEU A 128 16.87 2.77 -8.94
CA LEU A 128 16.75 4.24 -8.84
C LEU A 128 18.01 4.85 -8.18
N ALA A 129 18.50 4.25 -7.11
CA ALA A 129 19.73 4.66 -6.43
C ALA A 129 20.93 4.64 -7.38
N ALA A 130 21.07 3.58 -8.18
CA ALA A 130 22.14 3.48 -9.18
C ALA A 130 22.02 4.54 -10.28
N GLN A 131 20.81 4.77 -10.82
CA GLN A 131 20.57 5.80 -11.85
C GLN A 131 20.91 7.21 -11.34
N LEU A 132 20.56 7.50 -10.09
CA LEU A 132 20.80 8.80 -9.45
C LEU A 132 22.18 8.92 -8.80
N LYS A 133 23.00 7.87 -8.87
CA LYS A 133 24.34 7.79 -8.26
C LYS A 133 24.31 8.22 -6.79
N ALA A 134 23.33 7.69 -6.05
CA ALA A 134 23.06 8.04 -4.66
C ALA A 134 22.77 6.79 -3.84
N ARG A 135 22.84 6.92 -2.51
CA ARG A 135 22.40 5.84 -1.62
C ARG A 135 20.86 5.85 -1.53
N PRO A 136 20.20 4.70 -1.26
CA PRO A 136 18.74 4.62 -1.12
C PRO A 136 18.15 5.67 -0.17
N GLU A 137 18.81 5.93 0.95
CA GLU A 137 18.39 6.92 1.94
C GLU A 137 18.46 8.37 1.45
N GLU A 138 19.26 8.65 0.42
CA GLU A 138 19.44 9.98 -0.19
C GLU A 138 18.46 10.22 -1.35
N LEU A 139 17.71 9.18 -1.77
CA LEU A 139 16.82 9.26 -2.93
C LEU A 139 15.78 10.37 -2.82
N PRO A 140 15.06 10.57 -1.69
CA PRO A 140 14.07 11.63 -1.58
C PRO A 140 14.66 13.02 -1.86
N ASP A 141 15.82 13.31 -1.27
CA ASP A 141 16.50 14.60 -1.44
C ASP A 141 17.04 14.79 -2.86
N ARG A 142 17.56 13.71 -3.48
CA ARG A 142 18.02 13.73 -4.88
C ARG A 142 16.88 13.99 -5.84
N VAL A 143 15.74 13.33 -5.64
CA VAL A 143 14.52 13.55 -6.46
C VAL A 143 14.01 14.97 -6.25
N ALA A 144 13.91 15.46 -5.02
CA ALA A 144 13.50 16.84 -4.72
C ALA A 144 14.42 17.87 -5.39
N THR A 145 15.74 17.63 -5.36
CA THR A 145 16.73 18.49 -6.02
C THR A 145 16.59 18.47 -7.55
N LEU A 146 16.31 17.32 -8.14
CA LEU A 146 16.07 17.23 -9.59
C LEU A 146 14.80 17.95 -9.99
N LEU A 147 13.70 17.76 -9.26
CA LEU A 147 12.43 18.43 -9.51
C LEU A 147 12.55 19.96 -9.36
N SER A 148 13.27 20.44 -8.34
CA SER A 148 13.48 21.87 -8.13
C SER A 148 14.32 22.52 -9.22
N ARG A 149 15.24 21.78 -9.86
CA ARG A 149 16.03 22.23 -11.03
C ARG A 149 15.24 22.16 -12.33
N MET A 150 14.32 21.22 -12.48
CA MET A 150 13.54 21.03 -13.72
C MET A 150 12.63 22.21 -14.05
N LYS A 151 11.96 22.78 -13.03
CA LYS A 151 11.02 23.89 -13.22
C LYS A 151 11.67 25.16 -13.81
N PRO A 152 12.75 25.73 -13.23
CA PRO A 152 13.38 26.92 -13.79
C PRO A 152 13.99 26.66 -15.17
N LEU A 153 14.58 25.48 -15.41
CA LEU A 153 15.09 25.14 -16.73
C LEU A 153 13.99 25.08 -17.80
N THR A 154 12.80 24.60 -17.43
CA THR A 154 11.64 24.58 -18.33
C THR A 154 11.16 26.00 -18.62
N ASP A 155 11.08 26.86 -17.61
CA ASP A 155 10.70 28.27 -17.78
C ASP A 155 11.72 29.04 -18.64
N ASP A 156 13.02 28.81 -18.42
CA ASP A 156 14.10 29.43 -19.19
C ASP A 156 14.06 28.97 -20.66
N ALA A 157 13.81 27.67 -20.91
CA ALA A 157 13.65 27.14 -22.25
C ALA A 157 12.45 27.77 -22.98
N GLN A 158 11.32 27.97 -22.29
CA GLN A 158 10.14 28.64 -22.85
C GLN A 158 10.43 30.11 -23.18
N ARG A 159 11.13 30.82 -22.29
CA ARG A 159 11.54 32.22 -22.52
C ARG A 159 12.50 32.34 -23.69
N ALA A 160 13.49 31.46 -23.78
CA ALA A 160 14.43 31.43 -24.90
C ALA A 160 13.72 31.17 -26.23
N HIS A 161 12.77 30.22 -26.26
CA HIS A 161 11.96 29.94 -27.44
C HIS A 161 11.09 31.15 -27.85
N ALA A 162 10.41 31.79 -26.89
CA ALA A 162 9.62 32.99 -27.16
C ALA A 162 10.48 34.14 -27.70
N PHE A 163 11.67 34.35 -27.12
CA PHE A 163 12.62 35.34 -27.60
C PHE A 163 13.07 35.07 -29.04
N LEU A 164 13.36 33.81 -29.38
CA LEU A 164 13.77 33.42 -30.73
C LEU A 164 12.67 33.75 -31.75
N LEU A 165 11.42 33.38 -31.45
CA LEU A 165 10.26 33.66 -32.31
C LEU A 165 10.02 35.16 -32.52
N LEU A 166 10.15 35.96 -31.45
CA LEU A 166 10.01 37.42 -31.55
C LEU A 166 11.12 38.04 -32.40
N THR A 167 12.36 37.52 -32.28
CA THR A 167 13.50 37.99 -33.06
C THR A 167 13.33 37.65 -34.54
N GLU A 168 12.88 36.44 -34.85
CA GLU A 168 12.59 35.98 -36.20
C GLU A 168 11.47 36.80 -36.85
N LEU A 169 10.41 37.09 -36.10
CA LEU A 169 9.33 37.98 -36.54
C LEU A 169 9.85 39.40 -36.83
N ALA A 170 10.65 39.97 -35.93
CA ALA A 170 11.20 41.31 -36.08
C ALA A 170 12.10 41.42 -37.33
N LEU A 171 12.96 40.43 -37.57
CA LEU A 171 13.80 40.35 -38.77
C LEU A 171 12.96 40.24 -40.05
N THR A 172 11.90 39.43 -40.02
CA THR A 172 10.97 39.27 -41.15
C THR A 172 10.24 40.57 -41.48
N ILE A 173 9.76 41.28 -40.47
CA ILE A 173 9.12 42.61 -40.64
C ILE A 173 10.12 43.62 -41.20
N ALA A 174 11.35 43.67 -40.67
CA ALA A 174 12.39 44.58 -41.16
C ALA A 174 12.77 44.29 -42.62
N ALA A 175 12.84 43.02 -43.01
CA ALA A 175 13.10 42.62 -44.39
C ALA A 175 11.97 43.04 -45.34
N LEU A 176 10.69 42.89 -44.93
CA LEU A 176 9.54 43.34 -45.71
C LEU A 176 9.54 44.87 -45.90
N ALA A 177 9.83 45.62 -44.83
CA ALA A 177 9.87 47.08 -44.88
C ALA A 177 11.03 47.66 -45.72
N ALA A 178 12.04 46.85 -46.05
CA ALA A 178 13.18 47.26 -46.89
C ALA A 178 12.97 46.98 -48.39
N VAL A 179 11.87 46.32 -48.77
CA VAL A 179 11.53 45.97 -50.15
C VAL A 179 10.53 46.96 -50.77
N ASP A 180 9.92 47.83 -49.95
CA ASP A 180 9.06 48.97 -50.34
C ASP A 180 9.87 50.29 -50.38
#